data_AF-A0A812W3D9-F1
#
_entry.id   AF-A0A812W3D9-F1
#
_cell.length_a   1.000
_cell.length_b   1.000
_cell.length_c   1.000
_cell.angle_alpha   90.00
_cell.angle_beta   90.00
_cell.angle_gamma   90.00
#
_symmetry.space_group_name_H-M   'P 1'
#
loop_
_entity.id
_entity.type
_entity.pdbx_description
1 polymer ?
#
loop_
_entity_poly.entity_id
_entity_poly.type
_entity_poly.pdbx_seq_one_letter_code
_entity_poly.pdbx_strand_id
1 'polypeptide(L)'
;MMKAARERLGLSLSVSTADQTPGAKVQHQCKIQATSEGEVARRYKLGGMVMESTNRGMEVLWATRLADGKECVVKTRQKGISFKSAAEERNWRSTTEVQMSMPRIDKLCQIYEVLETPERYCVFMEKVEGKDLFEQMEEAELSHVDAREVVRQTLEALKLMHASGRIHKDLKAENVMVDLPSPGSEKAKANQLNRLKDGGDAQSPASVKLIDFDTVENWEPHSPKAKDVLGTDGYIAPEAYLGTYSPASDIYSLGVVMYKLLTGRFPSREDMFDDQPGENWVGSPAMKRIHERLKKAKIDFSRPPFDRCPEAADLCARMLAFEVTDRPSAEAALKHAYFMLEGGKLARRR
;
A
#
# COMPACT_ATOMS: atom_id res chain seq x y z
N MET A 1 -18.78 -35.16 59.06
CA MET A 1 -19.72 -34.02 58.97
C MET A 1 -19.89 -33.67 57.50
N MET A 2 -20.81 -34.35 56.82
CA MET A 2 -22.02 -33.75 56.22
C MET A 2 -21.65 -32.64 55.21
N LYS A 3 -21.66 -32.84 53.88
CA LYS A 3 -22.72 -33.40 53.03
C LYS A 3 -24.11 -32.85 53.41
N ALA A 4 -24.31 -31.54 53.28
CA ALA A 4 -25.60 -30.88 53.00
C ALA A 4 -25.45 -29.36 53.08
N ALA A 5 -25.20 -28.67 51.96
CA ALA A 5 -25.52 -27.22 51.80
C ALA A 5 -25.28 -26.71 50.37
N ARG A 6 -25.64 -27.47 49.31
CA ARG A 6 -25.62 -26.91 47.95
C ARG A 6 -26.59 -27.55 46.96
N GLU A 7 -27.71 -28.04 47.47
CA GLU A 7 -28.89 -28.39 46.67
C GLU A 7 -30.06 -27.54 47.16
N ARG A 8 -30.33 -26.43 46.47
CA ARG A 8 -31.64 -25.76 46.37
C ARG A 8 -31.47 -24.54 45.46
N LEU A 9 -31.61 -24.80 44.17
CA LEU A 9 -32.24 -23.97 43.13
C LEU A 9 -31.92 -24.65 41.80
N GLY A 10 -32.72 -25.67 41.50
CA GLY A 10 -32.60 -26.47 40.28
C GLY A 10 -32.97 -25.66 39.05
N LEU A 11 -31.98 -25.38 38.22
CA LEU A 11 -32.14 -25.12 36.79
C LEU A 11 -31.01 -25.85 36.07
N SER A 12 -31.25 -27.12 35.75
CA SER A 12 -30.45 -27.91 34.81
C SER A 12 -30.83 -27.51 33.39
N LEU A 13 -29.92 -26.90 32.64
CA LEU A 13 -29.99 -26.89 31.18
C LEU A 13 -28.60 -27.22 30.64
N SER A 14 -28.41 -28.51 30.42
CA SER A 14 -27.43 -29.06 29.49
C SER A 14 -27.76 -28.55 28.08
N VAL A 15 -26.94 -27.63 27.57
CA VAL A 15 -27.00 -27.24 26.15
C VAL A 15 -26.08 -28.18 25.36
N SER A 16 -26.74 -29.18 24.80
CA SER A 16 -26.47 -29.90 23.55
C SER A 16 -25.25 -29.41 22.74
N THR A 17 -24.27 -30.29 22.63
CA THR A 17 -23.32 -30.34 21.51
C THR A 17 -24.09 -30.69 20.23
N ALA A 18 -24.46 -29.68 19.44
CA ALA A 18 -24.96 -29.84 18.09
C ALA A 18 -24.10 -29.00 17.14
N ASP A 19 -23.27 -29.72 16.38
CA ASP A 19 -23.00 -29.51 14.97
C ASP A 19 -22.63 -28.08 14.53
N GLN A 20 -21.37 -27.71 14.75
CA GLN A 20 -20.68 -26.81 13.83
C GLN A 20 -19.84 -27.70 12.91
N THR A 21 -20.37 -27.95 11.71
CA THR A 21 -19.58 -28.36 10.56
C THR A 21 -18.35 -27.44 10.46
N PRO A 22 -17.12 -27.98 10.37
CA PRO A 22 -15.96 -27.14 10.16
C PRO A 22 -16.15 -26.42 8.83
N GLY A 23 -16.42 -25.11 8.90
CA GLY A 23 -16.45 -24.24 7.75
C GLY A 23 -15.21 -24.51 6.92
N ALA A 24 -15.42 -24.80 5.63
CA ALA A 24 -14.38 -25.01 4.66
C ALA A 24 -13.27 -23.97 4.90
N LYS A 25 -12.07 -24.43 5.24
CA LYS A 25 -10.87 -23.60 5.11
C LYS A 25 -10.92 -23.08 3.68
N VAL A 26 -11.23 -21.80 3.50
CA VAL A 26 -11.09 -21.14 2.21
C VAL A 26 -9.59 -21.23 1.91
N GLN A 27 -9.18 -22.25 1.18
CA GLN A 27 -7.85 -22.33 0.62
C GLN A 27 -7.72 -21.08 -0.23
N HIS A 28 -6.86 -20.17 0.21
CA HIS A 28 -6.58 -18.99 -0.58
C HIS A 28 -5.91 -19.50 -1.87
N GLN A 29 -6.63 -19.43 -2.98
CA GLN A 29 -6.10 -19.88 -4.26
C GLN A 29 -5.12 -18.81 -4.74
N CYS A 30 -3.83 -19.03 -4.50
CA CYS A 30 -2.74 -18.15 -4.93
C CYS A 30 -2.39 -18.33 -6.41
N LYS A 31 -3.35 -18.74 -7.25
CA LYS A 31 -3.13 -19.00 -8.69
C LYS A 31 -4.22 -18.36 -9.53
N ILE A 32 -3.81 -17.90 -10.70
CA ILE A 32 -4.71 -17.37 -11.73
C ILE A 32 -5.65 -18.49 -12.21
N GLN A 33 -6.95 -18.22 -12.24
CA GLN A 33 -7.97 -19.18 -12.65
C GLN A 33 -8.37 -18.95 -14.11
N ALA A 34 -8.05 -19.91 -14.97
CA ALA A 34 -8.57 -19.91 -16.34
C ALA A 34 -10.10 -20.10 -16.35
N THR A 35 -10.80 -19.32 -17.15
CA THR A 35 -12.25 -19.23 -17.19
C THR A 35 -12.75 -18.66 -18.54
N SER A 36 -14.06 -18.42 -18.67
CA SER A 36 -14.68 -17.77 -19.84
C SER A 36 -15.30 -16.42 -19.45
N GLU A 37 -15.51 -15.54 -20.43
CA GLU A 37 -16.22 -14.26 -20.22
C GLU A 37 -17.62 -14.46 -19.63
N GLY A 38 -18.33 -15.51 -20.08
CA GLY A 38 -19.64 -15.86 -19.53
C GLY A 38 -19.59 -16.26 -18.06
N GLU A 39 -18.50 -16.91 -17.62
CA GLU A 39 -18.31 -17.27 -16.21
C GLU A 39 -17.88 -16.06 -15.37
N VAL A 40 -17.08 -15.14 -15.90
CA VAL A 40 -16.81 -13.84 -15.25
C VAL A 40 -18.11 -13.10 -15.00
N ALA A 41 -18.99 -13.02 -16.01
CA ALA A 41 -20.30 -12.35 -15.90
C ALA A 41 -21.28 -13.05 -14.93
N ARG A 42 -21.11 -14.36 -14.68
CA ARG A 42 -21.89 -15.09 -13.66
C ARG A 42 -21.40 -14.83 -12.24
N ARG A 43 -20.13 -14.48 -12.05
CA ARG A 43 -19.54 -14.19 -10.73
C ARG A 43 -19.58 -12.72 -10.38
N TYR A 44 -19.44 -11.84 -11.37
CA TYR A 44 -19.30 -10.40 -11.19
C TYR A 44 -20.13 -9.60 -12.17
N LYS A 45 -20.77 -8.56 -11.67
CA LYS A 45 -21.32 -7.48 -12.49
C LYS A 45 -20.31 -6.34 -12.57
N LEU A 46 -19.78 -6.07 -13.76
CA LEU A 46 -18.88 -4.95 -13.99
C LEU A 46 -19.69 -3.64 -14.11
N GLY A 47 -19.15 -2.57 -13.55
CA GLY A 47 -19.73 -1.23 -13.52
C GLY A 47 -18.92 -0.23 -14.35
N GLY A 48 -19.10 1.06 -14.04
CA GLY A 48 -18.37 2.15 -14.71
C GLY A 48 -16.89 2.20 -14.35
N MET A 49 -16.14 3.05 -15.05
CA MET A 49 -14.73 3.29 -14.77
C MET A 49 -14.53 3.94 -13.40
N VAL A 50 -13.51 3.47 -12.68
CA VAL A 50 -13.03 4.08 -11.43
C VAL A 50 -12.10 5.24 -11.78
N MET A 51 -11.17 5.01 -12.69
CA MET A 51 -10.17 5.98 -13.14
C MET A 51 -9.75 5.71 -14.59
N GLU A 52 -9.23 6.74 -15.26
CA GLU A 52 -8.60 6.57 -16.56
C GLU A 52 -7.24 5.88 -16.42
N SER A 53 -6.97 4.90 -17.29
CA SER A 53 -5.66 4.25 -17.37
C SER A 53 -4.82 4.92 -18.45
N THR A 54 -3.59 5.31 -18.09
CA THR A 54 -2.59 5.79 -19.05
C THR A 54 -2.00 4.66 -19.91
N ASN A 55 -2.20 3.42 -19.49
CA ASN A 55 -1.68 2.23 -20.17
C ASN A 55 -2.75 1.60 -21.07
N ARG A 56 -2.42 1.46 -22.36
CA ARG A 56 -3.31 0.83 -23.35
C ARG A 56 -3.64 -0.62 -22.98
N GLY A 57 -4.92 -0.95 -23.12
CA GLY A 57 -5.43 -2.29 -22.83
C GLY A 57 -5.62 -2.57 -21.33
N MET A 58 -5.41 -1.59 -20.45
CA MET A 58 -5.75 -1.70 -19.03
C MET A 58 -6.93 -0.80 -18.69
N GLU A 59 -7.85 -1.30 -17.87
CA GLU A 59 -8.99 -0.54 -17.34
C GLU A 59 -9.15 -0.86 -15.85
N VAL A 60 -9.62 0.12 -15.08
CA VAL A 60 -9.99 -0.07 -13.67
C VAL A 60 -11.47 0.26 -13.54
N LEU A 61 -12.27 -0.74 -13.20
CA LEU A 61 -13.73 -0.67 -13.19
C LEU A 61 -14.28 -0.98 -11.80
N TRP A 62 -15.42 -0.38 -11.48
CA TRP A 62 -16.26 -0.84 -10.38
C TRP A 62 -16.77 -2.25 -10.69
N ALA A 63 -16.96 -3.08 -9.67
CA ALA A 63 -17.57 -4.39 -9.81
C ALA A 63 -18.40 -4.75 -8.58
N THR A 64 -19.36 -5.65 -8.77
CA THR A 64 -20.14 -6.24 -7.68
C THR A 64 -20.07 -7.75 -7.80
N ARG A 65 -19.60 -8.42 -6.76
CA ARG A 65 -19.62 -9.89 -6.69
C ARG A 65 -21.06 -10.35 -6.49
N LEU A 66 -21.56 -11.18 -7.40
CA LEU A 66 -22.97 -11.59 -7.45
C LEU A 66 -23.34 -12.57 -6.33
N ALA A 67 -22.39 -13.32 -5.80
CA ALA A 67 -22.64 -14.32 -4.75
C ALA A 67 -23.10 -13.71 -3.42
N ASP A 68 -22.61 -12.52 -3.08
CA ASP A 68 -22.85 -11.86 -1.78
C ASP A 68 -23.16 -10.36 -1.89
N GLY A 69 -23.23 -9.81 -3.10
CA GLY A 69 -23.46 -8.39 -3.35
C GLY A 69 -22.27 -7.50 -2.97
N LYS A 70 -21.09 -8.06 -2.68
CA LYS A 70 -19.94 -7.28 -2.23
C LYS A 70 -19.42 -6.39 -3.36
N GLU A 71 -19.29 -5.09 -3.08
CA GLU A 71 -18.62 -4.15 -3.98
C GLU A 71 -17.10 -4.38 -3.99
N CYS A 72 -16.52 -4.30 -5.17
CA CYS A 72 -15.09 -4.49 -5.42
C CYS A 72 -14.62 -3.62 -6.59
N VAL A 73 -13.31 -3.62 -6.80
CA VAL A 73 -12.68 -3.04 -8.00
C VAL A 73 -12.13 -4.19 -8.84
N VAL A 74 -12.19 -4.06 -10.17
CA VAL A 74 -11.50 -4.97 -11.09
C VAL A 74 -10.53 -4.18 -11.96
N LYS A 75 -9.28 -4.64 -12.00
CA LYS A 75 -8.30 -4.20 -12.99
C LYS A 75 -8.30 -5.20 -14.14
N THR A 76 -8.68 -4.77 -15.34
CA THR A 76 -8.66 -5.60 -16.55
C THR A 76 -7.37 -5.35 -17.33
N ARG A 77 -6.86 -6.38 -17.98
CA ARG A 77 -5.69 -6.27 -18.87
C ARG A 77 -5.89 -7.11 -20.12
N GLN A 78 -6.01 -6.47 -21.28
CA GLN A 78 -6.25 -7.11 -22.57
C GLN A 78 -4.97 -7.73 -23.12
N LYS A 79 -4.99 -9.04 -23.39
CA LYS A 79 -3.78 -9.80 -23.75
C LYS A 79 -3.15 -9.31 -25.05
N GLY A 80 -3.97 -9.14 -26.10
CA GLY A 80 -3.50 -8.80 -27.44
C GLY A 80 -2.87 -7.41 -27.60
N ILE A 81 -3.03 -6.53 -26.61
CA ILE A 81 -2.54 -5.15 -26.67
C ILE A 81 -1.50 -4.88 -25.57
N SER A 82 -1.65 -5.51 -24.40
CA SER A 82 -0.84 -5.20 -23.22
C SER A 82 0.46 -6.00 -23.10
N PHE A 83 0.73 -6.97 -23.98
CA PHE A 83 1.95 -7.76 -23.99
C PHE A 83 2.55 -7.82 -25.39
N LYS A 84 3.84 -7.49 -25.51
CA LYS A 84 4.60 -7.55 -26.77
C LYS A 84 5.11 -8.95 -27.06
N SER A 85 5.18 -9.80 -26.04
CA SER A 85 5.67 -11.18 -26.15
C SER A 85 5.09 -12.10 -25.08
N ALA A 86 5.10 -13.41 -25.36
CA ALA A 86 4.74 -14.44 -24.37
C ALA A 86 5.71 -14.48 -23.16
N ALA A 87 6.93 -13.93 -23.29
CA ALA A 87 7.84 -13.80 -22.14
C ALA A 87 7.38 -12.69 -21.19
N GLU A 88 6.97 -11.54 -21.75
CA GLU A 88 6.43 -10.42 -20.97
C GLU A 88 5.14 -10.81 -20.24
N GLU A 89 4.24 -11.52 -20.93
CA GLU A 89 3.02 -12.05 -20.32
C GLU A 89 3.33 -13.03 -19.18
N ARG A 90 4.27 -13.96 -19.37
CA ARG A 90 4.69 -14.89 -18.32
C ARG A 90 5.30 -14.18 -17.11
N ASN A 91 6.11 -13.15 -17.34
CA ASN A 91 6.69 -12.34 -16.26
C ASN A 91 5.57 -11.64 -15.46
N TRP A 92 4.62 -10.99 -16.15
CA TRP A 92 3.49 -10.35 -15.50
C TRP A 92 2.64 -11.34 -14.69
N ARG A 93 2.38 -12.54 -15.25
CA ARG A 93 1.66 -13.60 -14.52
C ARG A 93 2.39 -14.00 -13.24
N SER A 94 3.71 -14.20 -13.31
CA SER A 94 4.53 -14.54 -12.14
C SER A 94 4.45 -13.46 -11.07
N THR A 95 4.54 -12.18 -11.44
CA THR A 95 4.39 -11.06 -10.50
C THR A 95 2.99 -11.03 -9.89
N THR A 96 1.96 -11.27 -10.70
CA THR A 96 0.57 -11.32 -10.24
C THR A 96 0.34 -12.46 -9.25
N GLU A 97 0.93 -13.64 -9.47
CA GLU A 97 0.85 -14.76 -8.52
C GLU A 97 1.57 -14.44 -7.19
N VAL A 98 2.68 -13.71 -7.23
CA VAL A 98 3.32 -13.17 -6.01
C VAL A 98 2.36 -12.22 -5.28
N GLN A 99 1.71 -11.33 -6.01
CA GLN A 99 0.69 -10.42 -5.51
C GLN A 99 -0.46 -11.16 -4.80
N MET A 100 -0.98 -12.22 -5.42
CA MET A 100 -2.05 -13.05 -4.85
C MET A 100 -1.63 -13.80 -3.58
N SER A 101 -0.32 -14.06 -3.42
CA SER A 101 0.23 -14.74 -2.25
C SER A 101 0.51 -13.80 -1.07
N MET A 102 0.27 -12.49 -1.24
CA MET A 102 0.43 -11.48 -0.19
C MET A 102 -0.36 -11.84 1.07
N PRO A 103 0.19 -11.59 2.28
CA PRO A 103 -0.55 -11.80 3.51
C PRO A 103 -1.79 -10.91 3.56
N ARG A 104 -2.90 -11.47 4.04
CA ARG A 104 -4.11 -10.69 4.31
C ARG A 104 -3.90 -9.82 5.54
N ILE A 105 -3.51 -8.57 5.30
CA ILE A 105 -3.27 -7.56 6.31
C ILE A 105 -4.27 -6.44 6.04
N ASP A 106 -4.92 -5.92 7.08
CA ASP A 106 -5.91 -4.85 6.90
C ASP A 106 -5.32 -3.60 6.23
N LYS A 107 -4.05 -3.28 6.49
CA LYS A 107 -3.32 -2.14 5.89
C LYS A 107 -2.89 -2.36 4.43
N LEU A 108 -3.19 -3.51 3.82
CA LEU A 108 -2.91 -3.79 2.40
C LEU A 108 -4.22 -4.08 1.68
N CYS A 109 -4.40 -3.50 0.48
CA CYS A 109 -5.52 -3.82 -0.38
C CYS A 109 -5.50 -5.30 -0.76
N GLN A 110 -6.61 -5.99 -0.49
CA GLN A 110 -6.68 -7.43 -0.72
C GLN A 110 -7.04 -7.76 -2.16
N ILE A 111 -6.30 -8.69 -2.78
CA ILE A 111 -6.77 -9.38 -3.97
C ILE A 111 -7.72 -10.51 -3.56
N TYR A 112 -8.91 -10.50 -4.13
CA TYR A 112 -9.88 -11.58 -3.93
C TYR A 112 -9.58 -12.77 -4.82
N GLU A 113 -9.44 -12.53 -6.12
CA GLU A 113 -9.11 -13.55 -7.11
C GLU A 113 -8.61 -12.91 -8.42
N VAL A 114 -7.94 -13.71 -9.24
CA VAL A 114 -7.55 -13.33 -10.60
C VAL A 114 -8.13 -14.33 -11.57
N LEU A 115 -8.96 -13.84 -12.49
CA LEU A 115 -9.60 -14.62 -13.53
C LEU A 115 -8.92 -14.35 -14.87
N GLU A 116 -8.71 -15.40 -15.62
CA GLU A 116 -8.12 -15.36 -16.95
C GLU A 116 -9.12 -15.86 -17.98
N THR A 117 -9.42 -15.04 -18.97
CA THR A 117 -10.21 -15.40 -20.16
C THR A 117 -9.27 -15.53 -21.37
N PRO A 118 -9.75 -16.01 -22.54
CA PRO A 118 -8.95 -15.98 -23.76
C PRO A 118 -8.50 -14.56 -24.15
N GLU A 119 -9.28 -13.53 -23.85
CA GLU A 119 -9.04 -12.15 -24.29
C GLU A 119 -8.32 -11.29 -23.25
N ARG A 120 -8.53 -11.52 -21.95
CA ARG A 120 -8.05 -10.64 -20.87
C ARG A 120 -7.81 -11.33 -19.53
N TYR A 121 -7.02 -10.67 -18.69
CA TYR A 121 -6.96 -10.92 -17.26
C TYR A 121 -7.89 -9.96 -16.50
N CYS A 122 -8.46 -10.42 -15.40
CA CYS A 122 -9.30 -9.64 -14.49
C CYS A 122 -8.81 -9.86 -13.04
N VAL A 123 -8.21 -8.83 -12.44
CA VAL A 123 -7.74 -8.84 -11.05
C VAL A 123 -8.82 -8.20 -10.19
N PHE A 124 -9.57 -9.01 -9.44
CA PHE A 124 -10.62 -8.53 -8.54
C PHE A 124 -10.03 -8.25 -7.16
N MET A 125 -10.21 -7.03 -6.66
CA MET A 125 -9.58 -6.53 -5.44
C MET A 125 -10.56 -5.76 -4.55
N GLU A 126 -10.14 -5.52 -3.32
CA GLU A 126 -10.87 -4.73 -2.34
C GLU A 126 -11.19 -3.33 -2.88
N LYS A 127 -12.45 -2.91 -2.73
CA LYS A 127 -12.84 -1.51 -2.85
C LYS A 127 -12.46 -0.81 -1.55
N VAL A 128 -11.41 0.00 -1.60
CA VAL A 128 -11.09 0.93 -0.53
C VAL A 128 -11.94 2.18 -0.74
N GLU A 129 -12.64 2.64 0.30
CA GLU A 129 -13.47 3.85 0.23
C GLU A 129 -12.58 5.07 0.47
N GLY A 130 -12.90 6.23 -0.10
CA GLY A 130 -12.10 7.45 0.10
C GLY A 130 -11.21 7.77 -1.09
N LYS A 131 -10.07 8.42 -0.80
CA LYS A 131 -9.18 9.05 -1.79
C LYS A 131 -7.75 8.61 -1.55
N ASP A 132 -6.95 8.60 -2.60
CA ASP A 132 -5.51 8.46 -2.44
C ASP A 132 -4.88 9.74 -1.87
N LEU A 133 -3.64 9.66 -1.39
CA LEU A 133 -2.98 10.84 -0.82
C LEU A 133 -2.72 11.92 -1.86
N PHE A 134 -2.56 11.57 -3.14
CA PHE A 134 -2.32 12.57 -4.17
C PHE A 134 -3.56 13.47 -4.31
N GLU A 135 -4.75 12.88 -4.44
CA GLU A 135 -6.02 13.59 -4.48
C GLU A 135 -6.24 14.45 -3.22
N GLN A 136 -5.99 13.88 -2.02
CA GLN A 136 -6.17 14.63 -0.77
C GLN A 136 -5.21 15.83 -0.63
N MET A 137 -4.01 15.73 -1.21
CA MET A 137 -3.04 16.81 -1.21
C MET A 137 -3.44 17.95 -2.16
N GLU A 138 -4.03 17.63 -3.31
CA GLU A 138 -4.53 18.65 -4.26
C GLU A 138 -5.70 19.44 -3.68
N GLU A 139 -6.54 18.79 -2.88
CA GLU A 139 -7.68 19.43 -2.21
C GLU A 139 -7.31 20.14 -0.90
N ALA A 140 -6.04 20.08 -0.49
CA ALA A 140 -5.51 20.66 0.75
C ALA A 140 -6.23 20.21 2.03
N GLU A 141 -6.80 18.99 2.02
CA GLU A 141 -7.60 18.44 3.13
C GLU A 141 -6.74 17.88 4.28
N LEU A 142 -5.44 17.62 4.06
CA LEU A 142 -4.57 16.96 5.03
C LEU A 142 -3.86 17.93 5.98
N SER A 143 -4.03 17.70 7.29
CA SER A 143 -3.26 18.38 8.33
C SER A 143 -1.94 17.66 8.65
N HIS A 144 -1.05 18.30 9.40
CA HIS A 144 0.19 17.67 9.87
C HIS A 144 -0.05 16.45 10.76
N VAL A 145 -1.12 16.47 11.57
CA VAL A 145 -1.48 15.34 12.42
C VAL A 145 -1.89 14.14 11.56
N ASP A 146 -2.59 14.41 10.45
CA ASP A 146 -2.98 13.39 9.49
C ASP A 146 -1.76 12.83 8.76
N ALA A 147 -0.84 13.70 8.32
CA ALA A 147 0.40 13.27 7.67
C ALA A 147 1.24 12.33 8.56
N ARG A 148 1.34 12.61 9.86
CA ARG A 148 2.02 11.72 10.81
C ARG A 148 1.34 10.35 10.87
N GLU A 149 0.03 10.33 10.98
CA GLU A 149 -0.73 9.10 11.12
C GLU A 149 -0.71 8.26 9.84
N VAL A 150 -0.76 8.92 8.68
CA VAL A 150 -0.56 8.30 7.37
C VAL A 150 0.78 7.59 7.30
N VAL A 151 1.88 8.31 7.59
CA VAL A 151 3.22 7.72 7.53
C VAL A 151 3.35 6.56 8.53
N ARG A 152 2.77 6.69 9.73
CA ARG A 152 2.78 5.63 10.74
C ARG A 152 2.08 4.36 10.24
N GLN A 153 0.85 4.46 9.75
CA GLN A 153 0.09 3.31 9.25
C GLN A 153 0.73 2.70 7.99
N THR A 154 1.32 3.52 7.12
CA THR A 154 2.07 3.00 5.96
C THR A 154 3.33 2.24 6.40
N LEU A 155 4.05 2.72 7.43
CA LEU A 155 5.19 1.98 8.00
C LEU A 155 4.74 0.64 8.62
N GLU A 156 3.56 0.55 9.24
CA GLU A 156 3.01 -0.72 9.72
C GLU A 156 2.75 -1.71 8.57
N ALA A 157 2.18 -1.22 7.48
CA ALA A 157 1.95 -2.01 6.27
C ALA A 157 3.28 -2.54 5.69
N LEU A 158 4.28 -1.66 5.54
CA LEU A 158 5.62 -2.01 5.05
C LEU A 158 6.32 -2.99 5.99
N LYS A 159 6.26 -2.78 7.31
CA LYS A 159 6.85 -3.71 8.29
C LYS A 159 6.36 -5.14 8.08
N LEU A 160 5.06 -5.32 7.93
CA LEU A 160 4.47 -6.65 7.75
C LEU A 160 4.76 -7.22 6.35
N MET A 161 4.76 -6.39 5.30
CA MET A 161 5.14 -6.80 3.95
C MET A 161 6.60 -7.25 3.88
N HIS A 162 7.52 -6.44 4.41
CA HIS A 162 8.96 -6.71 4.46
C HIS A 162 9.27 -7.96 5.28
N ALA A 163 8.57 -8.16 6.42
CA ALA A 163 8.68 -9.38 7.22
C ALA A 163 8.22 -10.64 6.47
N SER A 164 7.37 -10.50 5.44
CA SER A 164 6.96 -11.59 4.55
C SER A 164 7.93 -11.83 3.38
N GLY A 165 9.08 -11.16 3.35
CA GLY A 165 10.08 -11.29 2.29
C GLY A 165 9.65 -10.64 0.98
N ARG A 166 8.91 -9.52 1.04
CA ARG A 166 8.42 -8.81 -0.15
C ARG A 166 8.70 -7.33 -0.07
N ILE A 167 8.84 -6.70 -1.22
CA ILE A 167 9.06 -5.26 -1.39
C ILE A 167 8.11 -4.70 -2.44
N HIS A 168 7.72 -3.43 -2.28
CA HIS A 168 6.71 -2.80 -3.13
C HIS A 168 7.28 -2.23 -4.43
N LYS A 169 8.42 -1.52 -4.39
CA LYS A 169 9.14 -0.93 -5.54
C LYS A 169 8.49 0.23 -6.29
N ASP A 170 7.24 0.60 -5.99
CA ASP A 170 6.57 1.79 -6.55
C ASP A 170 5.68 2.46 -5.49
N LEU A 171 6.20 2.66 -4.29
CA LEU A 171 5.48 3.39 -3.26
C LEU A 171 5.45 4.89 -3.59
N LYS A 172 4.25 5.46 -3.68
CA LYS A 172 3.99 6.88 -3.98
C LYS A 172 2.68 7.33 -3.37
N ALA A 173 2.37 8.62 -3.43
CA ALA A 173 1.16 9.17 -2.81
C ALA A 173 -0.12 8.53 -3.40
N GLU A 174 -0.13 8.30 -4.70
CA GLU A 174 -1.20 7.65 -5.47
C GLU A 174 -1.45 6.19 -5.00
N ASN A 175 -0.44 5.54 -4.43
CA ASN A 175 -0.52 4.14 -3.97
C ASN A 175 -0.80 4.03 -2.46
N VAL A 176 -1.10 5.14 -1.79
CA VAL A 176 -1.50 5.18 -0.38
C VAL A 176 -2.91 5.75 -0.31
N MET A 177 -3.87 4.92 0.10
CA MET A 177 -5.27 5.32 0.17
C MET A 177 -5.71 5.58 1.60
N VAL A 178 -6.36 6.72 1.81
CA VAL A 178 -6.94 7.10 3.09
C VAL A 178 -8.41 6.71 3.08
N ASP A 179 -8.74 5.76 3.94
CA ASP A 179 -10.07 5.18 4.02
C ASP A 179 -11.03 6.14 4.74
N LEU A 180 -11.87 6.80 3.94
CA LEU A 180 -12.90 7.73 4.39
C LEU A 180 -14.29 7.10 4.19
N PRO A 181 -14.70 6.17 5.07
CA PRO A 181 -15.98 5.52 4.91
C PRO A 181 -17.14 6.50 5.08
N SER A 182 -18.25 6.22 4.40
CA SER A 182 -19.45 7.06 4.47
C SER A 182 -19.89 7.29 5.94
N PRO A 183 -20.26 8.53 6.34
CA PRO A 183 -20.68 8.84 7.69
C PRO A 183 -21.80 7.89 8.18
N GLY A 184 -21.62 7.31 9.37
CA GLY A 184 -22.61 6.42 9.99
C GLY A 184 -22.56 4.94 9.58
N SER A 185 -21.74 4.58 8.59
CA SER A 185 -21.50 3.17 8.22
C SER A 185 -20.90 2.36 9.38
N GLU A 186 -21.09 1.04 9.38
CA GLU A 186 -20.46 0.15 10.38
C GLU A 186 -18.94 0.30 10.37
N LYS A 187 -18.35 0.45 9.17
CA LYS A 187 -16.93 0.72 8.96
C LYS A 187 -16.53 2.05 9.60
N ALA A 188 -17.31 3.12 9.42
CA ALA A 188 -17.05 4.42 10.07
C ALA A 188 -17.09 4.34 11.61
N LYS A 189 -18.03 3.56 12.17
CA LYS A 189 -18.14 3.34 13.63
C LYS A 189 -16.94 2.53 14.17
N ALA A 190 -16.55 1.47 13.47
CA ALA A 190 -15.35 0.68 13.82
C ALA A 190 -14.07 1.54 13.74
N ASN A 191 -13.94 2.34 12.68
CA ASN A 191 -12.88 3.31 12.47
C ASN A 191 -12.85 4.37 13.59
N GLN A 192 -14.01 4.84 14.07
CA GLN A 192 -14.10 5.74 15.22
C GLN A 192 -13.66 5.09 16.54
N LEU A 193 -14.00 3.82 16.76
CA LEU A 193 -13.59 3.09 17.96
C LEU A 193 -12.08 2.81 17.97
N ASN A 194 -11.49 2.46 16.83
CA ASN A 194 -10.05 2.23 16.72
C ASN A 194 -9.25 3.53 16.96
N ARG A 195 -9.73 4.67 16.47
CA ARG A 195 -9.14 6.00 16.75
C ARG A 195 -8.93 6.27 18.24
N LEU A 196 -9.91 5.93 19.07
CA LEU A 196 -9.86 6.14 20.52
C LEU A 196 -8.93 5.16 21.24
N LYS A 197 -8.71 3.95 20.69
CA LYS A 197 -7.82 2.93 21.27
C LYS A 197 -6.35 3.23 20.96
N ASP A 198 -6.07 3.75 19.77
CA ASP A 198 -4.70 3.99 19.29
C ASP A 198 -4.17 5.38 19.70
N GLY A 199 -4.94 6.15 20.48
CA GLY A 199 -4.55 7.49 20.94
C GLY A 199 -4.52 8.54 19.83
N GLY A 200 -5.20 8.29 18.71
CA GLY A 200 -5.26 9.20 17.57
C GLY A 200 -6.14 10.42 17.84
N ASP A 201 -5.82 11.54 17.18
CA ASP A 201 -6.69 12.73 17.19
C ASP A 201 -8.01 12.40 16.47
N ALA A 202 -9.11 13.02 16.88
CA ALA A 202 -10.42 12.86 16.25
C ALA A 202 -10.42 13.28 14.76
N GLN A 203 -9.45 14.10 14.36
CA GLN A 203 -9.24 14.55 12.98
C GLN A 203 -8.45 13.55 12.11
N SER A 204 -7.75 12.58 12.72
CA SER A 204 -6.86 11.67 12.01
C SER A 204 -7.58 10.63 11.14
N PRO A 205 -6.96 10.24 10.01
CA PRO A 205 -7.49 9.20 9.15
C PRO A 205 -7.55 7.87 9.90
N ALA A 206 -8.72 7.25 9.90
CA ALA A 206 -8.94 6.07 10.72
C ALA A 206 -8.30 4.80 10.16
N SER A 207 -8.07 4.76 8.85
CA SER A 207 -7.47 3.62 8.18
C SER A 207 -6.76 4.10 6.92
N VAL A 208 -5.56 3.57 6.71
CA VAL A 208 -4.71 3.80 5.55
C VAL A 208 -4.37 2.45 4.97
N LYS A 209 -4.50 2.33 3.66
CA LYS A 209 -4.22 1.09 2.94
C LYS A 209 -3.25 1.35 1.80
N LEU A 210 -2.23 0.51 1.68
CA LEU A 210 -1.42 0.45 0.47
C LEU A 210 -2.22 -0.24 -0.63
N ILE A 211 -2.20 0.37 -1.81
CA ILE A 211 -2.83 -0.14 -3.02
C ILE A 211 -1.76 -0.33 -4.11
N ASP A 212 -2.16 -0.97 -5.21
CA ASP A 212 -1.33 -1.24 -6.39
C ASP A 212 0.01 -1.97 -6.11
N PHE A 213 -0.03 -3.29 -6.25
CA PHE A 213 1.13 -4.15 -6.03
C PHE A 213 1.65 -4.73 -7.36
N ASP A 214 1.42 -4.06 -8.49
CA ASP A 214 1.84 -4.53 -9.81
C ASP A 214 3.37 -4.69 -9.95
N THR A 215 4.14 -4.01 -9.11
CA THR A 215 5.61 -4.06 -9.09
C THR A 215 6.17 -4.87 -7.92
N VAL A 216 5.31 -5.51 -7.11
CA VAL A 216 5.72 -6.29 -5.93
C VAL A 216 6.65 -7.43 -6.32
N GLU A 217 7.64 -7.70 -5.48
CA GLU A 217 8.61 -8.75 -5.73
C GLU A 217 9.00 -9.48 -4.44
N ASN A 218 9.32 -10.76 -4.55
CA ASN A 218 9.98 -11.50 -3.47
C ASN A 218 11.41 -10.97 -3.31
N TRP A 219 11.83 -10.77 -2.08
CA TRP A 219 13.13 -10.18 -1.76
C TRP A 219 13.87 -10.96 -0.68
N GLU A 220 15.16 -11.14 -0.92
CA GLU A 220 16.14 -11.62 0.03
C GLU A 220 17.41 -10.74 -0.09
N PRO A 221 18.29 -10.71 0.94
CA PRO A 221 19.50 -9.87 0.91
C PRO A 221 20.43 -10.07 -0.30
N HIS A 222 20.34 -11.23 -0.97
CA HIS A 222 21.14 -11.59 -2.14
C HIS A 222 20.31 -11.68 -3.42
N SER A 223 19.10 -11.10 -3.43
CA SER A 223 18.28 -11.01 -4.64
C SER A 223 19.08 -10.39 -5.80
N PRO A 224 18.91 -10.91 -7.03
CA PRO A 224 19.65 -10.42 -8.18
C PRO A 224 19.32 -8.96 -8.45
N LYS A 225 20.27 -8.24 -9.06
CA LYS A 225 20.00 -6.90 -9.56
C LYS A 225 18.94 -6.93 -10.64
N ALA A 226 18.01 -5.97 -10.58
CA ALA A 226 17.04 -5.75 -11.62
C ALA A 226 17.75 -5.32 -12.93
N LYS A 227 17.14 -5.66 -14.06
CA LYS A 227 17.57 -5.18 -15.38
C LYS A 227 16.96 -3.83 -15.71
N ASP A 228 15.70 -3.65 -15.32
CA ASP A 228 14.93 -2.44 -15.52
C ASP A 228 14.83 -1.65 -14.23
N VAL A 229 14.73 -0.32 -14.35
CA VAL A 229 14.44 0.56 -13.22
C VAL A 229 12.92 0.73 -13.17
N LEU A 230 12.31 0.30 -12.06
CA LEU A 230 10.88 0.38 -11.81
C LEU A 230 10.61 1.41 -10.72
N GLY A 231 9.45 2.04 -10.82
CA GLY A 231 8.97 3.05 -9.89
C GLY A 231 8.62 4.34 -10.61
N THR A 232 8.20 5.33 -9.83
CA THR A 232 7.79 6.65 -10.30
C THR A 232 8.87 7.69 -9.97
N ASP A 233 9.26 8.51 -10.95
CA ASP A 233 10.27 9.54 -10.75
C ASP A 233 9.94 10.48 -9.58
N GLY A 234 10.98 10.98 -8.93
CA GLY A 234 10.86 11.69 -7.66
C GLY A 234 10.69 10.79 -6.43
N TYR A 235 10.20 9.55 -6.58
CA TYR A 235 10.02 8.58 -5.47
C TYR A 235 11.05 7.45 -5.46
N ILE A 236 11.67 7.15 -6.60
CA ILE A 236 12.65 6.06 -6.75
C ILE A 236 13.87 6.32 -5.85
N ALA A 237 14.26 5.29 -5.10
CA ALA A 237 15.43 5.34 -4.24
C ALA A 237 16.75 5.39 -5.05
N PRO A 238 17.80 6.08 -4.58
CA PRO A 238 19.06 6.20 -5.32
C PRO A 238 19.67 4.87 -5.79
N GLU A 239 19.66 3.84 -4.95
CA GLU A 239 20.21 2.52 -5.27
C GLU A 239 19.40 1.72 -6.31
N ALA A 240 18.11 2.04 -6.47
CA ALA A 240 17.22 1.42 -7.44
C ALA A 240 17.61 1.75 -8.89
N TYR A 241 18.16 2.94 -9.12
CA TYR A 241 18.78 3.32 -10.40
C TYR A 241 20.00 2.46 -10.78
N LEU A 242 20.59 1.77 -9.80
CA LEU A 242 21.67 0.79 -9.99
C LEU A 242 21.17 -0.66 -10.00
N GLY A 243 19.85 -0.86 -10.07
CA GLY A 243 19.19 -2.16 -10.09
C GLY A 243 19.11 -2.84 -8.73
N THR A 244 19.46 -2.16 -7.64
CA THR A 244 19.40 -2.74 -6.31
C THR A 244 18.11 -2.29 -5.63
N TYR A 245 17.25 -3.23 -5.27
CA TYR A 245 16.03 -2.94 -4.51
C TYR A 245 16.09 -3.68 -3.18
N SER A 246 15.52 -3.07 -2.16
CA SER A 246 15.45 -3.63 -0.81
C SER A 246 14.29 -3.04 -0.03
N PRO A 247 13.96 -3.57 1.16
CA PRO A 247 13.05 -2.92 2.09
C PRO A 247 13.35 -1.44 2.32
N ALA A 248 14.63 -1.06 2.36
CA ALA A 248 15.07 0.32 2.54
C ALA A 248 14.78 1.22 1.32
N SER A 249 14.55 0.65 0.13
CA SER A 249 14.10 1.38 -1.04
C SER A 249 12.65 1.87 -0.85
N ASP A 250 11.77 1.02 -0.33
CA ASP A 250 10.40 1.41 0.03
C ASP A 250 10.39 2.47 1.15
N ILE A 251 11.33 2.38 2.11
CA ILE A 251 11.48 3.40 3.17
C ILE A 251 11.87 4.76 2.59
N TYR A 252 12.76 4.79 1.59
CA TYR A 252 13.10 6.05 0.91
C TYR A 252 11.89 6.65 0.21
N SER A 253 11.14 5.84 -0.53
CA SER A 253 9.94 6.30 -1.23
C SER A 253 8.87 6.82 -0.26
N LEU A 254 8.70 6.19 0.91
CA LEU A 254 7.84 6.72 1.97
C LEU A 254 8.39 8.02 2.57
N GLY A 255 9.71 8.17 2.66
CA GLY A 255 10.36 9.42 3.04
C GLY A 255 10.02 10.56 2.10
N VAL A 256 9.96 10.29 0.79
CA VAL A 256 9.50 11.26 -0.23
C VAL A 256 8.04 11.64 0.01
N VAL A 257 7.16 10.65 0.23
CA VAL A 257 5.74 10.88 0.56
C VAL A 257 5.62 11.73 1.82
N MET A 258 6.35 11.40 2.89
CA MET A 258 6.36 12.17 4.14
C MET A 258 6.80 13.62 3.91
N TYR A 259 7.88 13.84 3.16
CA TYR A 259 8.37 15.18 2.85
C TYR A 259 7.33 15.99 2.06
N LYS A 260 6.68 15.35 1.07
CA LYS A 260 5.65 15.98 0.25
C LYS A 260 4.41 16.33 1.09
N LEU A 261 3.95 15.42 1.95
CA LEU A 261 2.82 15.64 2.86
C LEU A 261 3.08 16.82 3.81
N LEU A 262 4.28 16.91 4.36
CA LEU A 262 4.60 17.94 5.34
C LEU A 262 4.86 19.30 4.70
N THR A 263 5.47 19.34 3.50
CA THR A 263 5.97 20.61 2.94
C THR A 263 5.24 21.07 1.67
N GLY A 264 4.39 20.22 1.10
CA GLY A 264 3.73 20.43 -0.19
C GLY A 264 4.68 20.41 -1.39
N ARG A 265 5.93 19.93 -1.25
CA ARG A 265 6.93 19.91 -2.32
C ARG A 265 7.67 18.58 -2.36
N PHE A 266 8.23 18.23 -3.51
CA PHE A 266 9.19 17.13 -3.59
C PHE A 266 10.54 17.49 -2.96
N PRO A 267 11.28 16.52 -2.40
CA PRO A 267 12.62 16.75 -1.86
C PRO A 267 13.68 16.99 -2.94
N SER A 268 13.47 16.45 -4.14
CA SER A 268 14.33 16.64 -5.32
C SER A 268 13.62 17.49 -6.37
N ARG A 269 14.41 18.18 -7.21
CA ARG A 269 13.88 19.00 -8.30
C ARG A 269 13.46 18.09 -9.45
N GLU A 270 12.39 18.48 -10.14
CA GLU A 270 11.84 17.74 -11.28
C GLU A 270 12.84 17.62 -12.44
N ASP A 271 13.63 18.66 -12.70
CA ASP A 271 14.67 18.68 -13.75
C ASP A 271 15.84 17.70 -13.51
N MET A 272 15.86 17.01 -12.36
CA MET A 272 16.81 15.95 -12.11
C MET A 272 16.45 14.65 -12.84
N PHE A 273 15.16 14.42 -13.11
CA PHE A 273 14.59 13.21 -13.72
C PHE A 273 14.27 13.50 -15.19
N ASP A 274 15.27 13.30 -16.06
CA ASP A 274 15.21 13.67 -17.48
C ASP A 274 15.17 12.49 -18.45
N ASP A 275 14.87 11.29 -17.95
CA ASP A 275 14.73 10.10 -18.77
C ASP A 275 13.57 10.19 -19.74
N GLN A 276 13.70 9.44 -20.84
CA GLN A 276 12.69 9.31 -21.87
C GLN A 276 12.14 7.88 -21.92
N PRO A 277 10.93 7.68 -22.48
CA PRO A 277 10.38 6.34 -22.65
C PRO A 277 11.36 5.38 -23.33
N GLY A 278 11.73 4.30 -22.63
CA GLY A 278 12.69 3.30 -23.09
C GLY A 278 14.11 3.44 -22.52
N GLU A 279 14.40 4.46 -21.72
CA GLU A 279 15.71 4.65 -21.08
C GLU A 279 15.83 4.02 -19.68
N ASN A 280 14.74 3.44 -19.17
CA ASN A 280 14.56 2.98 -17.79
C ASN A 280 15.13 1.59 -17.56
N TRP A 281 16.40 1.42 -17.91
CA TRP A 281 17.16 0.20 -17.71
C TRP A 281 18.49 0.47 -17.02
N VAL A 282 18.91 -0.48 -16.19
CA VAL A 282 20.05 -0.34 -15.29
C VAL A 282 21.35 -0.21 -16.08
N GLY A 283 22.06 0.89 -15.84
CA GLY A 283 23.31 1.18 -16.52
C GLY A 283 23.18 2.11 -17.73
N SER A 284 21.95 2.49 -18.10
CA SER A 284 21.70 3.50 -19.14
C SER A 284 22.36 4.83 -18.76
N PRO A 285 22.73 5.67 -19.75
CA PRO A 285 23.25 7.01 -19.47
C PRO A 285 22.29 7.86 -18.62
N ALA A 286 20.97 7.76 -18.84
CA ALA A 286 19.97 8.49 -18.08
C ALA A 286 19.95 8.07 -16.61
N MET A 287 19.82 6.77 -16.32
CA MET A 287 19.78 6.27 -14.94
C MET A 287 21.06 6.61 -14.16
N LYS A 288 22.23 6.53 -14.81
CA LYS A 288 23.50 6.95 -14.21
C LYS A 288 23.55 8.44 -13.88
N ARG A 289 23.07 9.30 -14.79
CA ARG A 289 23.02 10.76 -14.57
C ARG A 289 22.08 11.10 -13.42
N ILE A 290 20.89 10.51 -13.38
CA ILE A 290 19.91 10.75 -12.30
C ILE A 290 20.50 10.33 -10.96
N HIS A 291 21.11 9.15 -10.87
CA HIS A 291 21.79 8.67 -9.66
C HIS A 291 22.88 9.65 -9.18
N GLU A 292 23.74 10.13 -10.09
CA GLU A 292 24.80 11.10 -9.75
C GLU A 292 24.26 12.47 -9.33
N ARG A 293 23.12 12.90 -9.89
CA ARG A 293 22.44 14.13 -9.45
C ARG A 293 21.87 13.97 -8.05
N LEU A 294 21.20 12.85 -7.76
CA LEU A 294 20.68 12.52 -6.42
C LEU A 294 21.79 12.50 -5.37
N LYS A 295 22.95 11.92 -5.72
CA LYS A 295 24.14 11.89 -4.84
C LYS A 295 24.65 13.26 -4.43
N LYS A 296 24.50 14.26 -5.30
CA LYS A 296 24.96 15.64 -5.07
C LYS A 296 23.86 16.55 -4.52
N ALA A 297 22.61 16.10 -4.56
CA ALA A 297 21.48 16.89 -4.16
C ALA A 297 21.48 17.13 -2.65
N LYS A 298 21.02 18.32 -2.25
CA LYS A 298 20.77 18.68 -0.85
C LYS A 298 19.28 18.88 -0.67
N ILE A 299 18.71 18.14 0.28
CA ILE A 299 17.30 18.25 0.63
C ILE A 299 17.12 19.38 1.65
N ASP A 300 16.13 20.23 1.44
CA ASP A 300 15.87 21.40 2.29
C ASP A 300 14.97 21.04 3.50
N PHE A 301 15.60 20.74 4.63
CA PHE A 301 14.91 20.54 5.90
C PHE A 301 14.79 21.84 6.74
N SER A 302 15.14 23.01 6.18
CA SER A 302 15.01 24.29 6.90
C SER A 302 13.62 24.91 6.81
N ARG A 303 12.76 24.36 5.94
CA ARG A 303 11.43 24.89 5.66
C ARG A 303 10.36 24.38 6.63
N PRO A 304 9.29 25.14 6.86
CA PRO A 304 8.15 24.65 7.65
C PRO A 304 7.53 23.36 7.09
N PRO A 305 7.12 22.42 7.95
CA PRO A 305 7.14 22.48 9.43
C PRO A 305 8.45 21.99 10.08
N PHE A 306 9.48 21.61 9.31
CA PHE A 306 10.68 20.98 9.86
C PHE A 306 11.47 21.89 10.80
N ASP A 307 11.44 23.20 10.54
CA ASP A 307 11.98 24.23 11.44
C ASP A 307 11.35 24.21 12.84
N ARG A 308 10.07 23.83 12.94
CA ARG A 308 9.26 23.82 14.17
C ARG A 308 9.05 22.43 14.75
N CYS A 309 9.37 21.37 13.99
CA CYS A 309 9.30 19.98 14.44
C CYS A 309 10.58 19.22 14.04
N PRO A 310 11.65 19.37 14.82
CA PRO A 310 12.93 18.72 14.56
C PRO A 310 12.85 17.19 14.50
N GLU A 311 11.92 16.57 15.24
CA GLU A 311 11.71 15.12 15.21
C GLU A 311 11.13 14.64 13.86
N ALA A 312 10.27 15.46 13.23
CA ALA A 312 9.78 15.17 11.88
C ALA A 312 10.92 15.28 10.86
N ALA A 313 11.78 16.30 11.03
CA ALA A 313 12.93 16.52 10.18
C ALA A 313 13.94 15.37 10.28
N ASP A 314 14.26 14.93 11.50
CA ASP A 314 15.19 13.81 11.76
C ASP A 314 14.69 12.50 11.14
N LEU A 315 13.42 12.14 11.37
CA LEU A 315 12.86 10.92 10.76
C LEU A 315 12.90 10.99 9.24
N CYS A 316 12.41 12.09 8.66
CA CYS A 316 12.33 12.26 7.22
C CYS A 316 13.73 12.26 6.58
N ALA A 317 14.72 12.90 7.20
CA ALA A 317 16.11 12.90 6.75
C ALA A 317 16.74 11.51 6.78
N ARG A 318 16.48 10.70 7.82
CA ARG A 318 16.96 9.32 7.90
C ARG A 318 16.32 8.43 6.83
N MET A 319 15.02 8.58 6.59
CA MET A 319 14.32 7.83 5.53
C MET A 319 14.84 8.21 4.14
N LEU A 320 15.16 9.49 3.92
CA LEU A 320 15.70 10.03 2.66
C LEU A 320 17.23 9.96 2.56
N ALA A 321 17.91 9.23 3.45
CA ALA A 321 19.36 9.11 3.40
C ALA A 321 19.81 8.47 2.07
N PHE A 322 20.89 8.98 1.48
CA PHE A 322 21.40 8.45 0.22
C PHE A 322 21.90 7.01 0.39
N GLU A 323 22.72 6.78 1.42
CA GLU A 323 23.23 5.45 1.75
C GLU A 323 22.14 4.58 2.37
N VAL A 324 22.01 3.35 1.85
CA VAL A 324 20.96 2.40 2.27
C VAL A 324 21.07 2.06 3.76
N THR A 325 22.29 1.98 4.29
CA THR A 325 22.57 1.59 5.68
C THR A 325 22.16 2.65 6.70
N ASP A 326 22.01 3.90 6.26
CA ASP A 326 21.62 5.01 7.13
C ASP A 326 20.09 5.10 7.27
N ARG A 327 19.35 4.36 6.45
CA ARG A 327 17.89 4.30 6.50
C ARG A 327 17.43 3.33 7.59
N PRO A 328 16.42 3.70 8.40
CA PRO A 328 15.84 2.78 9.35
C PRO A 328 15.04 1.69 8.63
N SER A 329 14.90 0.52 9.25
CA SER A 329 13.85 -0.41 8.86
C SER A 329 12.46 0.17 9.19
N ALA A 330 11.40 -0.35 8.59
CA ALA A 330 10.03 0.06 8.93
C ALA A 330 9.74 -0.06 10.44
N GLU A 331 10.21 -1.14 11.06
CA GLU A 331 10.07 -1.36 12.51
C GLU A 331 10.88 -0.36 13.35
N ALA A 332 12.09 0.00 12.93
CA ALA A 332 12.90 1.00 13.63
C ALA A 332 12.30 2.40 13.49
N ALA A 333 11.79 2.74 12.29
CA ALA A 333 11.13 4.01 12.03
C ALA A 333 9.87 4.20 12.89
N LEU A 334 9.06 3.15 13.09
CA LEU A 334 7.87 3.20 13.97
C LEU A 334 8.20 3.53 15.44
N LYS A 335 9.43 3.28 15.89
CA LYS A 335 9.89 3.59 17.25
C LYS A 335 10.46 5.01 17.37
N HIS A 336 10.46 5.79 16.30
CA HIS A 336 11.03 7.13 16.27
C HIS A 336 10.25 8.12 17.16
N ALA A 337 10.97 9.08 17.75
CA ALA A 337 10.40 10.09 18.65
C ALA A 337 9.26 10.91 18.02
N TYR A 338 9.26 11.07 16.70
CA TYR A 338 8.19 11.74 15.94
C TYR A 338 6.79 11.17 16.22
N PHE A 339 6.69 9.86 16.37
CA PHE A 339 5.42 9.18 16.67
C PHE A 339 5.06 9.21 18.16
N MET A 340 5.98 9.63 19.03
CA MET A 340 5.78 9.73 20.47
C MET A 340 5.39 11.15 20.93
N LEU A 341 5.31 12.11 20.00
CA LEU A 341 4.91 13.48 20.30
C LEU A 341 3.43 13.56 20.70
N GLU A 342 3.12 14.18 21.83
CA GLU A 342 1.74 14.48 22.20
C GLU A 342 1.12 15.50 21.23
N GLY A 343 -0.17 15.33 20.87
CA GLY A 343 -0.86 16.12 19.84
C GLY A 343 -0.81 17.64 20.03
N GLY A 344 -0.55 18.14 21.25
CA GLY A 344 -0.37 19.56 21.54
C GLY A 344 0.96 20.17 21.09
N LYS A 345 2.03 19.37 20.91
CA LYS A 345 3.35 19.87 20.46
C LYS A 345 3.45 20.00 18.93
N LEU A 346 2.52 19.38 18.20
CA LEU A 346 2.43 19.44 16.73
C LEU A 346 1.41 20.48 16.24
N ALA A 347 0.85 21.29 17.14
CA ALA A 347 -0.34 22.08 16.86
C ALA A 347 -0.11 23.24 15.87
N ARG A 348 -0.65 23.00 14.67
CA ARG A 348 -1.40 23.88 13.76
C ARG A 348 -0.63 24.98 13.03
N ARG A 349 -0.68 24.93 11.68
CA ARG A 349 -0.69 26.12 10.83
C ARG A 349 -1.70 27.10 11.44
N ARG A 350 -1.23 28.28 11.83
CA ARG A 350 -2.10 29.46 11.88
C ARG A 350 -2.25 29.99 10.47
#